data_AF-A0A9P7EEH2-F1
#
_entry.id   AF-A0A9P7EEH2-F1
#
_cell.length_a   1.000
_cell.length_b   1.000
_cell.length_c   1.000
_cell.angle_alpha   90.00
_cell.angle_beta   90.00
_cell.angle_gamma   90.00
#
_symmetry.space_group_name_H-M   'P 1'
#
loop_
_entity.id
_entity.type
_entity.pdbx_description
1 polymer ?
#
loop_
_entity_poly.entity_id
_entity_poly.type
_entity_poly.pdbx_seq_one_letter_code
_entity_poly.pdbx_strand_id
1 'polypeptide(L)'
;KTWLFNNRKKKERKDMIKYERKWIPRMVIYQWNQEEVLKRIKDKSRAKPGGPGMFKHYQAAVKRVMAELSDDKLEKAKETAEEWSNNFPPPKIQAQVTCKKGPAYMEHFSKEMWRQCRMRVFVMSAWKNEQGEVLFRM
;
A
#
# COMPACT_ATOMS: atom_id res chain seq x y z
N LYS A 1 11.53 -22.13 44.59
CA LYS A 1 11.03 -22.76 43.34
C LYS A 1 10.54 -21.66 42.40
N THR A 2 11.37 -21.19 41.47
CA THR A 2 11.01 -20.15 40.48
C THR A 2 11.54 -20.55 39.10
N TRP A 3 11.32 -21.81 38.72
CA TRP A 3 11.82 -22.38 37.47
C TRP A 3 10.89 -22.14 36.26
N LEU A 4 9.68 -21.62 36.50
CA LEU A 4 8.62 -21.49 35.48
C LEU A 4 8.46 -20.07 34.90
N PHE A 5 9.26 -19.09 35.31
CA PHE A 5 9.11 -17.72 34.83
C PHE A 5 10.07 -17.41 33.67
N ASN A 6 9.46 -17.27 32.49
CA ASN A 6 9.75 -16.18 31.55
C ASN A 6 10.87 -16.37 30.51
N ASN A 7 11.18 -17.60 30.08
CA ASN A 7 12.04 -17.86 28.91
C ASN A 7 11.31 -17.80 27.55
N ARG A 8 10.08 -17.26 27.47
CA ARG A 8 9.51 -16.89 26.17
C ARG A 8 10.23 -15.65 25.70
N LYS A 9 11.10 -15.78 24.67
CA LYS A 9 11.61 -14.63 23.91
C LYS A 9 10.44 -13.69 23.66
N LYS A 10 10.48 -12.49 24.26
CA LYS A 10 9.49 -11.46 23.96
C LYS A 10 9.55 -11.27 22.46
N LYS A 11 8.46 -11.60 21.77
CA LYS A 11 8.39 -11.50 20.31
C LYS A 11 8.64 -10.03 19.97
N GLU A 12 9.75 -9.76 19.29
CA GLU A 12 10.04 -8.42 18.81
C GLU A 12 8.83 -7.94 17.99
N ARG A 13 8.29 -6.78 18.38
CA ARG A 13 7.20 -6.18 17.64
C ARG A 13 7.79 -5.67 16.33
N LYS A 14 7.30 -6.23 15.23
CA LYS A 14 7.58 -5.70 13.90
C LYS A 14 6.93 -4.33 13.76
N ASP A 15 7.61 -3.39 13.11
CA ASP A 15 7.00 -2.12 12.74
C ASP A 15 5.72 -2.38 11.95
N MET A 16 4.65 -1.66 12.28
CA MET A 16 3.36 -1.86 11.60
C MET A 16 3.43 -1.36 10.16
N ILE A 17 4.39 -0.47 9.87
CA ILE A 17 4.56 0.16 8.56
C ILE A 17 6.02 0.06 8.14
N LYS A 18 6.24 -0.41 6.91
CA LYS A 18 7.54 -0.32 6.24
C LYS A 18 7.59 0.98 5.45
N TYR A 19 8.48 1.89 5.84
CA TYR A 19 8.60 3.20 5.20
C TYR A 19 9.08 3.10 3.75
N GLU A 20 10.00 2.19 3.50
CA GLU A 20 10.54 1.94 2.18
C GLU A 20 9.89 0.71 1.53
N ARG A 21 9.35 0.91 0.33
CA ARG A 21 8.85 -0.19 -0.50
C ARG A 21 9.17 0.09 -1.95
N LYS A 22 9.99 -0.78 -2.55
CA LYS A 22 10.22 -0.77 -3.99
C LYS A 22 8.95 -1.15 -4.76
N TRP A 23 8.80 -0.56 -5.93
CA TRP A 23 7.75 -0.92 -6.87
C TRP A 23 8.09 -2.27 -7.52
N ILE A 24 7.04 -3.06 -7.76
CA ILE A 24 7.15 -4.39 -8.38
C ILE A 24 6.32 -4.34 -9.67
N PRO A 25 6.69 -5.04 -10.75
CA PRO A 25 5.95 -5.04 -12.02
C PRO A 25 4.44 -5.25 -11.85
N ARG A 26 4.05 -6.13 -10.92
CA ARG A 26 2.65 -6.40 -10.59
C ARG A 26 1.89 -5.16 -10.10
N MET A 27 2.54 -4.25 -9.36
CA MET A 27 1.91 -3.00 -8.90
C MET A 27 1.71 -2.02 -10.05
N VAL A 28 2.68 -1.95 -10.97
CA VAL A 28 2.57 -1.14 -12.18
C VAL A 28 1.43 -1.65 -13.07
N ILE A 29 1.36 -2.96 -13.31
CA ILE A 29 0.30 -3.59 -14.10
C ILE A 29 -1.08 -3.38 -13.46
N TYR A 30 -1.16 -3.46 -12.13
CA TYR A 30 -2.39 -3.13 -11.43
C TYR A 30 -2.79 -1.67 -11.65
N GLN A 31 -1.83 -0.75 -11.58
CA GLN A 31 -2.10 0.67 -11.79
C GLN A 31 -2.58 0.96 -13.22
N TRP A 32 -2.01 0.29 -14.23
CA TRP A 32 -2.44 0.40 -15.62
C TRP A 32 -3.82 -0.20 -15.88
N ASN A 33 -4.17 -1.31 -15.22
CA ASN A 33 -5.40 -2.07 -15.49
C ASN A 33 -6.37 -2.07 -14.28
N GLN A 34 -6.35 -1.00 -13.48
CA GLN A 34 -7.08 -0.96 -12.21
C GLN A 34 -8.58 -1.19 -12.41
N GLU A 35 -9.18 -0.53 -13.39
CA GLU A 35 -10.62 -0.63 -13.68
C GLU A 35 -11.02 -2.05 -14.07
N GLU A 36 -10.21 -2.71 -14.89
CA GLU A 36 -10.46 -4.07 -15.34
C GLU A 36 -10.35 -5.08 -14.18
N VAL A 37 -9.34 -4.92 -13.32
CA VAL A 37 -9.19 -5.73 -12.11
C VAL A 37 -10.41 -5.55 -11.20
N LEU A 38 -10.87 -4.31 -11.00
CA LEU A 38 -12.05 -4.02 -10.18
C LEU A 38 -13.33 -4.61 -10.78
N LYS A 39 -13.51 -4.53 -12.09
CA LYS A 39 -14.65 -5.14 -12.81
C LYS A 39 -14.67 -6.65 -12.61
N ARG A 40 -13.55 -7.33 -12.83
CA ARG A 40 -13.41 -8.80 -12.63
C ARG A 40 -13.69 -9.23 -11.19
N ILE A 41 -13.35 -8.40 -10.20
CA ILE A 41 -13.66 -8.69 -8.80
C ILE A 41 -15.15 -8.49 -8.50
N LYS A 42 -15.76 -7.43 -9.05
CA LYS A 42 -17.19 -7.17 -8.92
C LYS A 42 -18.02 -8.33 -9.49
N ASP A 43 -17.68 -8.79 -10.69
CA ASP A 43 -18.38 -9.88 -11.38
C ASP A 43 -18.33 -11.20 -10.59
N LYS A 44 -17.19 -11.50 -9.94
CA LYS A 44 -17.02 -12.76 -9.19
C LYS A 44 -17.56 -12.73 -7.77
N SER A 45 -17.42 -11.62 -7.08
CA SER A 45 -17.70 -11.57 -5.64
C SER A 45 -19.12 -11.10 -5.31
N ARG A 46 -19.80 -10.42 -6.25
CA ARG A 46 -20.99 -9.57 -5.99
C ARG A 46 -20.82 -8.61 -4.80
N ALA A 47 -19.61 -8.49 -4.26
CA ALA A 47 -19.31 -7.72 -3.06
C ALA A 47 -19.06 -6.27 -3.44
N LYS A 48 -19.40 -5.35 -2.53
CA LYS A 48 -19.13 -3.93 -2.71
C LYS A 48 -17.60 -3.71 -2.82
N PRO A 49 -17.15 -2.79 -3.69
CA PRO A 49 -15.75 -2.37 -3.73
C PRO A 49 -15.27 -1.97 -2.33
N GLY A 50 -14.12 -2.49 -1.90
CA GLY A 50 -13.55 -2.22 -0.58
C GLY A 50 -14.01 -3.14 0.56
N GLY A 51 -14.92 -4.08 0.31
CA GLY A 51 -15.34 -5.06 1.32
C GLY A 51 -14.30 -6.16 1.58
N PRO A 52 -14.30 -6.81 2.77
CA PRO A 52 -13.35 -7.89 3.10
C PRO A 52 -13.34 -9.05 2.10
N GLY A 53 -14.51 -9.39 1.54
CA GLY A 53 -14.65 -10.44 0.52
C GLY A 53 -13.92 -10.15 -0.79
N MET A 54 -13.64 -8.88 -1.09
CA MET A 54 -12.91 -8.45 -2.28
C MET A 54 -11.46 -8.96 -2.28
N PHE A 55 -10.84 -9.02 -1.10
CA PHE A 55 -9.43 -9.35 -0.93
C PHE A 55 -9.09 -10.77 -1.42
N LYS A 56 -10.02 -11.71 -1.22
CA LYS A 56 -9.89 -13.11 -1.66
C LYS A 56 -9.80 -13.22 -3.19
N HIS A 57 -10.52 -12.36 -3.91
CA HIS A 57 -10.59 -12.41 -5.37
C HIS A 57 -9.54 -11.51 -6.05
N TYR A 58 -8.98 -10.55 -5.32
CA TYR A 58 -8.00 -9.60 -5.83
C TYR A 58 -6.77 -10.28 -6.43
N GLN A 59 -6.13 -11.19 -5.69
CA GLN A 59 -4.91 -11.84 -6.17
C GLN A 59 -5.15 -12.64 -7.44
N ALA A 60 -6.28 -13.33 -7.52
CA ALA A 60 -6.68 -14.11 -8.68
C ALA A 60 -7.03 -13.21 -9.88
N ALA A 61 -7.68 -12.07 -9.66
CA ALA A 61 -8.02 -11.13 -10.72
C ALA A 61 -6.75 -10.54 -11.36
N VAL A 62 -5.81 -10.05 -10.54
CA VAL A 62 -4.54 -9.52 -11.03
C VAL A 62 -3.73 -10.59 -11.77
N LYS A 63 -3.68 -11.83 -11.27
CA LYS A 63 -2.95 -12.92 -11.94
C LYS A 63 -3.53 -13.22 -13.33
N ARG A 64 -4.86 -13.19 -13.48
CA ARG A 64 -5.51 -13.40 -14.78
C ARG A 64 -5.22 -12.26 -15.75
N VAL A 65 -5.35 -11.02 -15.30
CA VAL A 65 -5.00 -9.85 -16.12
C VAL A 65 -3.55 -9.95 -16.59
N MET A 66 -2.60 -10.24 -15.68
CA MET A 66 -1.20 -10.45 -16.06
C MET A 66 -0.98 -11.58 -17.07
N ALA A 67 -1.75 -12.67 -17.01
CA ALA A 67 -1.62 -13.79 -17.94
C ALA A 67 -2.19 -13.48 -19.34
N GLU A 68 -3.04 -12.46 -19.45
CA GLU A 68 -3.64 -12.00 -20.71
C GLU A 68 -2.87 -10.83 -21.32
N LEU A 69 -1.89 -10.27 -20.60
CA LEU A 69 -0.99 -9.25 -21.12
C LEU A 69 0.05 -9.90 -22.05
N SER A 70 0.43 -9.18 -23.11
CA SER A 70 1.55 -9.56 -23.97
C SER A 70 2.89 -9.48 -23.22
N ASP A 71 3.86 -10.27 -23.67
CA ASP A 71 5.20 -10.30 -23.09
C ASP A 71 5.87 -8.92 -23.12
N ASP A 72 5.71 -8.16 -24.21
CA ASP A 72 6.18 -6.77 -24.33
C ASP A 72 5.64 -5.86 -23.22
N LYS A 73 4.36 -6.01 -22.85
CA LYS A 73 3.75 -5.19 -21.78
C LYS A 73 4.26 -5.62 -20.42
N LEU A 74 4.54 -6.91 -20.23
CA LEU A 74 5.13 -7.42 -18.99
C LEU A 74 6.57 -6.93 -18.83
N GLU A 75 7.33 -6.86 -19.91
CA GLU A 75 8.70 -6.33 -19.91
C GLU A 75 8.73 -4.83 -19.62
N LYS A 76 7.91 -4.04 -20.31
CA LYS A 76 7.74 -2.60 -19.99
C LYS A 76 7.35 -2.36 -18.54
N ALA A 77 6.48 -3.21 -17.97
CA ALA A 77 6.12 -3.10 -16.57
C ALA A 77 7.29 -3.37 -15.61
N LYS A 78 8.28 -4.19 -16.00
CA LYS A 78 9.51 -4.38 -15.22
C LYS A 78 10.39 -3.14 -15.24
N GLU A 79 10.63 -2.59 -16.43
CA GLU A 79 11.40 -1.36 -16.60
C GLU A 79 10.77 -0.20 -15.82
N THR A 80 9.46 -0.01 -15.96
CA THR A 80 8.72 1.03 -15.23
C THR A 80 8.79 0.82 -13.71
N ALA A 81 8.73 -0.42 -13.23
CA ALA A 81 8.82 -0.70 -11.80
C ALA A 81 10.20 -0.37 -11.23
N GLU A 82 11.26 -0.61 -12.01
CA GLU A 82 12.64 -0.24 -11.66
C GLU A 82 12.80 1.28 -11.66
N GLU A 83 12.33 1.96 -12.71
CA GLU A 83 12.34 3.41 -12.82
C GLU A 83 11.62 4.08 -11.63
N TRP A 84 10.39 3.64 -11.32
CA TRP A 84 9.63 4.21 -10.19
C TRP A 84 10.23 3.90 -8.84
N SER A 85 10.99 2.80 -8.72
CA SER A 85 11.70 2.47 -7.48
C SER A 85 12.91 3.38 -7.25
N ASN A 86 13.52 3.89 -8.32
CA ASN A 86 14.71 4.74 -8.26
C ASN A 86 14.37 6.24 -8.26
N ASN A 87 13.41 6.67 -9.08
CA ASN A 87 13.10 8.08 -9.36
C ASN A 87 11.74 8.57 -8.86
N PHE A 88 10.95 7.71 -8.20
CA PHE A 88 9.55 7.94 -7.80
C PHE A 88 8.53 7.77 -8.95
N PRO A 89 7.30 7.30 -8.65
CA PRO A 89 6.24 7.18 -9.64
C PRO A 89 5.68 8.56 -10.04
N PRO A 90 4.90 8.66 -11.13
CA PRO A 90 4.23 9.89 -11.55
C PRO A 90 3.39 10.57 -10.45
N PRO A 91 3.23 11.92 -10.46
CA PRO A 91 2.54 12.66 -9.41
C PRO A 91 1.13 12.17 -9.10
N LYS A 92 0.34 11.78 -10.11
CA LYS A 92 -1.01 11.23 -9.93
C LYS A 92 -1.00 9.95 -9.10
N ILE A 93 -0.01 9.10 -9.32
CA ILE A 93 0.13 7.83 -8.60
C ILE A 93 0.64 8.09 -7.19
N GLN A 94 1.56 9.04 -7.01
CA GLN A 94 1.98 9.50 -5.68
C GLN A 94 0.79 10.00 -4.87
N ALA A 95 -0.03 10.90 -5.45
CA ALA A 95 -1.24 11.42 -4.83
C ALA A 95 -2.19 10.30 -4.37
N GLN A 96 -2.46 9.32 -5.25
CA GLN A 96 -3.28 8.16 -4.90
C GLN A 96 -2.71 7.34 -3.74
N VAL A 97 -1.41 7.05 -3.76
CA VAL A 97 -0.75 6.26 -2.71
C VAL A 97 -0.74 7.03 -1.39
N THR A 98 -0.47 8.34 -1.43
CA THR A 98 -0.46 9.21 -0.25
C THR A 98 -1.86 9.32 0.36
N CYS A 99 -2.91 9.53 -0.43
CA CYS A 99 -4.30 9.51 0.06
C CYS A 99 -4.64 8.21 0.80
N LYS A 100 -4.19 7.06 0.28
CA LYS A 100 -4.50 5.75 0.86
C LYS A 100 -3.67 5.41 2.08
N LYS A 101 -2.39 5.81 2.11
CA LYS A 101 -1.43 5.35 3.13
C LYS A 101 -0.97 6.43 4.10
N GLY A 102 -0.86 7.68 3.67
CA GLY A 102 -0.40 8.80 4.48
C GLY A 102 -1.03 8.83 5.88
N PRO A 103 -2.35 8.68 6.03
CA PRO A 103 -3.02 8.63 7.34
C PRO A 103 -2.46 7.55 8.27
N ALA A 104 -2.23 6.34 7.76
CA ALA A 104 -1.68 5.26 8.56
C ALA A 104 -0.24 5.54 9.00
N TYR A 105 0.56 6.18 8.14
CA TYR A 105 1.94 6.58 8.47
C TYR A 105 1.97 7.61 9.60
N MET A 106 1.11 8.62 9.55
CA MET A 106 1.00 9.63 10.60
C MET A 106 0.56 9.01 11.92
N GLU A 107 -0.47 8.16 11.89
CA GLU A 107 -0.95 7.45 13.07
C GLU A 107 0.15 6.56 13.69
N HIS A 108 0.90 5.85 12.86
CA HIS A 108 2.03 5.03 13.32
C HIS A 108 3.10 5.89 13.99
N PHE A 109 3.52 6.98 13.34
CA PHE A 109 4.53 7.88 13.86
C PHE A 109 4.13 8.48 15.21
N SER A 110 2.90 9.00 15.32
CA SER A 110 2.41 9.56 16.59
C SER A 110 2.32 8.51 17.70
N LYS A 111 1.93 7.27 17.36
CA LYS A 111 1.93 6.15 18.33
C LYS A 111 3.34 5.80 18.80
N GLU A 112 4.30 5.77 17.89
CA GLU A 112 5.70 5.48 18.21
C GLU A 112 6.33 6.57 19.08
N MET A 113 6.09 7.84 18.76
CA MET A 113 6.56 8.98 19.56
C MET A 113 6.01 8.97 20.99
N TRP A 114 4.73 8.65 21.16
CA TRP A 114 4.16 8.48 22.50
C TRP A 114 4.76 7.28 23.24
N ARG A 115 4.98 6.16 22.54
CA ARG A 115 5.46 4.93 23.14
C ARG A 115 6.91 5.04 23.61
N GLN A 116 7.79 5.53 22.74
CA GLN A 116 9.23 5.56 22.98
C GLN A 116 9.66 6.80 23.77
N CYS A 117 9.08 7.96 23.45
CA CYS A 117 9.53 9.25 23.98
C CYS A 117 8.53 9.90 24.95
N ARG A 118 7.35 9.29 25.17
CA ARG A 118 6.24 9.90 25.95
C ARG A 118 5.83 11.28 25.43
N MET A 119 6.08 11.54 24.15
CA MET A 119 5.79 12.80 23.49
C MET A 119 4.43 12.73 22.78
N ARG A 120 3.63 13.79 22.89
CA ARG A 120 2.44 13.99 22.06
C ARG A 120 2.86 14.80 20.83
N VAL A 121 2.54 14.29 19.64
CA VAL A 121 2.87 14.96 18.39
C VAL A 121 1.60 15.19 17.60
N PHE A 122 1.46 16.43 17.10
CA PHE A 122 0.46 16.80 16.11
C PHE A 122 1.13 16.79 14.74
N VAL A 123 0.58 16.06 13.78
CA VAL A 123 1.16 15.91 12.44
C VAL A 123 0.21 16.58 11.46
N MET A 124 0.61 17.74 10.95
CA MET A 124 -0.07 18.36 9.82
C MET A 124 0.53 17.83 8.53
N SER A 125 -0.33 17.45 7.60
CA SER A 125 0.06 16.94 6.30
C SER A 125 -0.75 17.60 5.20
N ALA A 126 -0.08 17.85 4.08
CA ALA A 126 -0.68 18.40 2.89
C ALA A 126 -0.15 17.63 1.67
N TRP A 127 -1.05 17.26 0.76
CA TRP A 127 -0.66 16.67 -0.52
C TRP A 127 -1.68 17.02 -1.60
N LYS A 128 -1.24 17.02 -2.85
CA LYS A 128 -2.13 17.18 -4.01
C LYS A 128 -2.92 15.89 -4.24
N ASN A 129 -4.21 15.99 -4.50
CA ASN A 129 -5.04 14.87 -4.94
C ASN A 129 -4.84 14.60 -6.45
N GLU A 130 -5.60 13.65 -7.00
CA GLU A 130 -5.50 13.29 -8.43
C GLU A 130 -5.89 14.44 -9.37
N GLN A 131 -6.69 15.38 -8.87
CA GLN A 131 -7.21 16.57 -9.54
C GLN A 131 -6.28 17.79 -9.36
N GLY A 132 -5.23 17.67 -8.56
CA GLY A 132 -4.27 18.75 -8.27
C GLY A 132 -4.66 19.65 -7.09
N GLU A 133 -5.80 19.42 -6.44
CA GLU A 133 -6.24 20.15 -5.26
C GLU A 133 -5.45 19.72 -4.03
N VAL A 134 -5.11 20.66 -3.16
CA VAL A 134 -4.37 20.35 -1.93
C VAL A 134 -5.35 19.85 -0.87
N LEU A 135 -5.17 18.61 -0.44
CA LEU A 135 -5.85 18.03 0.69
C LEU A 135 -5.01 18.25 1.95
N PHE A 136 -5.66 18.76 3.00
CA PHE A 136 -5.07 18.91 4.32
C PHE A 136 -5.63 17.85 5.25
N ARG A 137 -4.74 17.26 6.05
CA ARG A 137 -5.14 16.35 7.12
C ARG A 137 -4.27 16.61 8.34
N MET A 138 -4.94 16.73 9.48
CA MET A 138 -4.37 16.93 10.81
C MET A 138 -4.68 15.74 11.71
#